data_AF-A0A1C6RRQ2-F1
#
_entry.id   AF-A0A1C6RRQ2-F1
#
_cell.length_a   1.000
_cell.length_b   1.000
_cell.length_c   1.000
_cell.angle_alpha   90.00
_cell.angle_beta   90.00
_cell.angle_gamma   90.00
#
_symmetry.space_group_name_H-M   'P 1'
#
loop_
_entity.id
_entity.type
_entity.pdbx_description
1 polymer ?
#
loop_
_entity_poly.entity_id
_entity_poly.type
_entity_poly.pdbx_seq_one_letter_code
_entity_poly.pdbx_strand_id
1 'polypeptide(L)'
;MFVSHCQYIVPAGPGASGMGIYALGDDLLHVRGPSESNGFCGLHTGWVEARVRVLPEPSAGIDTGWDAISEATLWSPSGRLSVVGLMGGVAEALTDVAVPRGLIRVRVHARDRLDETVRTDDDPPEQHELHVWAVAEETPWRTVQVDPEGRNRDQKPAKAAEWAMLSLVPRPSNRSAILALMAPDPYQDDSGPSRVAVIRHRPTPVQVPEGVLPAGDLEIRLERVDSETLTWSWATADEPIFPRPLTTLPDDEPSTVRLTSGPDGFTLRHEGVLGRHAFALGLIWDHLLDAPGSHPWTETLREQAATATALAESSRRLQAQRLAEQWGGAPPSDRVRRLVSQARSLARIDRPLLDRIDALPAERQRQAACWAARRAMRVTGLEQIGWIADALADAEANRPLPPSFTEHNGRAAFDRLLSDPEVPHTTVPLRLDLTAFGTHGVTEILQQAAAFPALTALTNDAPLVAAIDAVYNAAIAHADDRDRFLTDAHAALR
;
A
#
# COMPACT_ATOMS: atom_id res chain seq x y z
N MET A 1 -37.38 5.24 5.28
CA MET A 1 -35.95 5.65 5.18
C MET A 1 -35.87 7.04 4.59
N PHE A 2 -34.93 7.88 5.01
CA PHE A 2 -34.70 9.17 4.36
C PHE A 2 -33.72 9.01 3.19
N VAL A 3 -34.12 9.49 2.02
CA VAL A 3 -33.36 9.47 0.76
C VAL A 3 -32.96 10.88 0.39
N SER A 4 -31.82 11.01 -0.29
CA SER A 4 -31.28 12.27 -0.77
C SER A 4 -30.59 12.06 -2.12
N HIS A 5 -30.68 13.04 -3.02
CA HIS A 5 -30.15 12.93 -4.38
C HIS A 5 -30.73 11.76 -5.18
N CYS A 6 -32.03 11.50 -5.00
CA CYS A 6 -32.77 10.43 -5.69
C CYS A 6 -32.21 9.02 -5.45
N GLN A 7 -31.42 8.76 -4.41
CA GLN A 7 -30.76 7.46 -4.27
C GLN A 7 -30.49 6.98 -2.85
N TYR A 8 -30.43 5.67 -2.73
CA TYR A 8 -29.91 4.94 -1.57
C TYR A 8 -28.91 3.87 -2.04
N ILE A 9 -28.09 3.40 -1.11
CA ILE A 9 -27.04 2.42 -1.35
C ILE A 9 -27.42 1.10 -0.66
N VAL A 10 -27.11 -0.01 -1.31
CA VAL A 10 -27.33 -1.37 -0.83
C VAL A 10 -25.98 -2.09 -0.76
N PRO A 11 -25.21 -1.94 0.35
CA PRO A 11 -24.00 -2.72 0.57
C PRO A 11 -24.31 -4.11 1.13
N ALA A 12 -23.62 -5.12 0.60
CA ALA A 12 -23.68 -6.52 1.02
C ALA A 12 -22.34 -7.03 1.61
N GLY A 13 -21.35 -6.14 1.76
CA GLY A 13 -20.05 -6.45 2.35
C GLY A 13 -19.08 -5.27 2.31
N PRO A 14 -17.95 -5.35 3.04
CA PRO A 14 -16.88 -4.37 2.95
C PRO A 14 -16.34 -4.27 1.52
N GLY A 15 -16.20 -3.05 1.01
CA GLY A 15 -15.64 -2.81 -0.31
C GLY A 15 -15.82 -1.34 -0.70
N ALA A 16 -14.81 -0.76 -1.36
CA ALA A 16 -14.96 0.57 -1.91
C ALA A 16 -15.82 0.50 -3.18
N SER A 17 -16.85 1.33 -3.26
CA SER A 17 -17.48 1.62 -4.55
C SER A 17 -16.47 2.34 -5.43
N GLY A 18 -16.09 1.71 -6.53
CA GLY A 18 -15.10 2.26 -7.46
C GLY A 18 -15.68 2.54 -8.85
N MET A 19 -16.81 1.91 -9.17
CA MET A 19 -17.47 2.09 -10.46
C MET A 19 -18.29 3.38 -10.44
N GLY A 20 -18.36 4.10 -11.57
CA GLY A 20 -19.24 5.26 -11.71
C GLY A 20 -20.72 4.85 -11.59
N ILE A 21 -21.56 5.72 -11.02
CA ILE A 21 -22.98 5.41 -10.82
C ILE A 21 -23.69 5.09 -12.14
N TYR A 22 -23.23 5.59 -13.30
CA TYR A 22 -23.87 5.37 -14.61
C TYR A 22 -23.14 4.33 -15.47
N ALA A 23 -22.35 3.46 -14.86
CA ALA A 23 -21.63 2.47 -15.66
C ALA A 23 -22.54 1.33 -16.11
N LEU A 24 -23.41 0.83 -15.21
CA LEU A 24 -24.25 -0.36 -15.40
C LEU A 24 -25.55 -0.27 -14.60
N GLY A 25 -26.69 -0.32 -15.28
CA GLY A 25 -28.02 -0.45 -14.67
C GLY A 25 -29.11 0.32 -15.40
N ASP A 26 -30.26 0.48 -14.75
CA ASP A 26 -31.39 1.28 -15.22
C ASP A 26 -31.86 2.30 -14.17
N ASP A 27 -32.95 3.02 -14.44
CA ASP A 27 -33.46 4.08 -13.56
C ASP A 27 -33.93 3.64 -12.18
N LEU A 28 -33.95 2.34 -11.89
CA LEU A 28 -34.26 1.84 -10.57
C LEU A 28 -33.02 1.30 -9.86
N LEU A 29 -32.12 0.61 -10.57
CA LEU A 29 -31.00 -0.09 -9.96
C LEU A 29 -29.71 0.04 -10.78
N HIS A 30 -28.66 0.58 -10.17
CA HIS A 30 -27.31 0.57 -10.72
C HIS A 30 -26.34 -0.27 -9.89
N VAL A 31 -25.51 -1.08 -10.54
CA VAL A 31 -24.49 -1.87 -9.85
C VAL A 31 -23.20 -1.07 -9.73
N ARG A 32 -22.59 -1.06 -8.53
CA ARG A 32 -21.44 -0.19 -8.17
C ARG A 32 -20.15 -0.95 -7.91
N GLY A 33 -20.26 -2.26 -7.74
CA GLY A 33 -19.16 -3.17 -7.44
C GLY A 33 -19.69 -4.57 -7.15
N PRO A 34 -18.84 -5.51 -6.70
CA PRO A 34 -19.27 -6.88 -6.47
C PRO A 34 -20.25 -6.98 -5.30
N SER A 35 -20.14 -6.12 -4.30
CA SER A 35 -20.94 -6.17 -3.06
C SER A 35 -21.81 -4.94 -2.86
N GLU A 36 -22.03 -4.11 -3.88
CA GLU A 36 -22.78 -2.87 -3.73
C GLU A 36 -23.62 -2.54 -4.98
N SER A 37 -24.83 -2.07 -4.76
CA SER A 37 -25.69 -1.44 -5.77
C SER A 37 -26.37 -0.18 -5.22
N ASN A 38 -26.77 0.74 -6.10
CA ASN A 38 -27.59 1.90 -5.79
C ASN A 38 -29.02 1.69 -6.28
N GLY A 39 -29.98 1.97 -5.41
CA GLY A 39 -31.38 2.10 -5.80
C GLY A 39 -31.74 3.57 -6.01
N PHE A 40 -32.62 3.84 -6.97
CA PHE A 40 -33.04 5.19 -7.34
C PHE A 40 -34.52 5.43 -7.07
N CYS A 41 -34.82 6.62 -6.56
CA CYS A 41 -36.17 7.07 -6.23
C CYS A 41 -36.66 8.13 -7.23
N GLY A 42 -37.97 8.27 -7.39
CA GLY A 42 -38.60 9.36 -8.14
C GLY A 42 -38.43 10.72 -7.46
N LEU A 43 -38.43 10.74 -6.12
CA LEU A 43 -38.19 11.96 -5.33
C LEU A 43 -36.70 12.29 -5.15
N HIS A 44 -36.34 13.58 -5.16
CA HIS A 44 -34.94 13.98 -4.95
C HIS A 44 -34.51 13.85 -3.50
N THR A 45 -35.28 14.41 -2.56
CA THR A 45 -34.99 14.33 -1.12
C THR A 45 -36.29 14.13 -0.34
N GLY A 46 -36.33 13.13 0.54
CA GLY A 46 -37.54 12.88 1.33
C GLY A 46 -37.60 11.48 1.93
N TRP A 47 -38.76 11.14 2.47
CA TRP A 47 -39.01 9.84 3.08
C TRP A 47 -39.61 8.87 2.08
N VAL A 48 -39.01 7.68 1.98
CA VAL A 48 -39.57 6.52 1.26
C VAL A 48 -39.91 5.40 2.25
N GLU A 49 -40.88 4.58 1.91
CA GLU A 49 -41.09 3.31 2.58
C GLU A 49 -40.13 2.28 1.96
N ALA A 50 -39.29 1.65 2.78
CA ALA A 50 -38.33 0.66 2.30
C ALA A 50 -38.42 -0.62 3.13
N ARG A 51 -38.42 -1.77 2.47
CA ARG A 51 -38.47 -3.10 3.09
C ARG A 51 -37.49 -4.05 2.43
N VAL A 52 -36.82 -4.88 3.23
CA VAL A 52 -36.03 -6.01 2.74
C VAL A 52 -36.76 -7.31 3.07
N ARG A 53 -36.87 -8.20 2.09
CA ARG A 53 -37.40 -9.56 2.25
C ARG A 53 -36.35 -10.56 1.81
N VAL A 54 -35.99 -11.46 2.72
CA VAL A 54 -35.07 -12.55 2.43
C VAL A 54 -35.90 -13.79 2.12
N LEU A 55 -35.75 -14.31 0.91
CA LEU A 55 -36.55 -15.40 0.35
C LEU A 55 -35.68 -16.64 0.15
N PRO A 56 -36.26 -17.86 0.25
CA PRO A 56 -35.53 -19.09 -0.03
C PRO A 56 -35.25 -19.27 -1.54
N GLU A 57 -36.12 -18.72 -2.39
CA GLU A 57 -36.07 -18.86 -3.85
C GLU A 57 -36.69 -17.61 -4.51
N PRO A 58 -36.46 -17.34 -5.81
CA PRO A 58 -37.08 -16.21 -6.50
C PRO A 58 -38.61 -16.28 -6.42
N SER A 59 -39.25 -15.13 -6.24
CA SER A 59 -40.71 -15.03 -6.29
C SER A 59 -41.23 -15.47 -7.66
N ALA A 60 -42.14 -16.45 -7.68
CA ALA A 60 -42.68 -17.07 -8.88
C ALA A 60 -43.62 -16.17 -9.69
N GLY A 61 -44.09 -15.06 -9.09
CA GLY A 61 -44.97 -14.09 -9.73
C GLY A 61 -44.49 -12.67 -9.50
N ILE A 62 -44.62 -11.84 -10.54
CA ILE A 62 -44.49 -10.39 -10.46
C ILE A 62 -45.90 -9.85 -10.18
N ASP A 63 -46.09 -9.22 -9.03
CA ASP A 63 -47.34 -8.51 -8.73
C ASP A 63 -47.52 -7.34 -9.71
N THR A 64 -48.73 -7.15 -10.23
CA THR A 64 -49.04 -6.12 -11.24
C THR A 64 -49.05 -4.70 -10.69
N GLY A 65 -48.93 -4.51 -9.37
CA GLY A 65 -48.96 -3.21 -8.70
C GLY A 65 -47.62 -2.50 -8.52
N TRP A 66 -46.54 -3.00 -9.14
CA TRP A 66 -45.23 -2.33 -9.13
C TRP A 66 -45.07 -1.47 -10.38
N ASP A 67 -44.38 -0.33 -10.27
CA ASP A 67 -44.08 0.54 -11.42
C ASP A 67 -42.82 0.06 -12.14
N ALA A 68 -41.79 -0.29 -11.37
CA ALA A 68 -40.49 -0.68 -11.88
C ALA A 68 -39.91 -1.85 -11.07
N ILE A 69 -39.21 -2.76 -11.76
CA ILE A 69 -38.55 -3.90 -11.14
C ILE A 69 -37.23 -4.17 -11.84
N SER A 70 -36.15 -4.23 -11.06
CA SER A 70 -34.79 -4.47 -11.57
C SER A 70 -34.04 -5.39 -10.65
N GLU A 71 -33.15 -6.22 -11.19
CA GLU A 71 -32.40 -7.19 -10.40
C GLU A 71 -30.92 -7.24 -10.76
N ALA A 72 -30.07 -7.48 -9.75
CA ALA A 72 -28.63 -7.62 -9.91
C ALA A 72 -28.05 -8.65 -8.94
N THR A 73 -26.94 -9.27 -9.32
CA THR A 73 -26.20 -10.20 -8.45
C THR A 73 -25.19 -9.43 -7.62
N LEU A 74 -25.16 -9.68 -6.31
CA LEU A 74 -24.14 -9.16 -5.40
C LEU A 74 -23.41 -10.31 -4.68
N TRP A 75 -22.19 -10.06 -4.25
CA TRP A 75 -21.37 -10.90 -3.40
C TRP A 75 -21.54 -10.47 -1.94
N SER A 76 -22.11 -11.36 -1.12
CA SER A 76 -22.25 -11.18 0.33
C SER A 76 -21.31 -12.12 1.09
N PRO A 77 -20.07 -11.69 1.37
CA PRO A 77 -19.10 -12.54 2.08
C PRO A 77 -19.51 -12.85 3.52
N SER A 78 -20.11 -11.87 4.20
CA SER A 78 -20.49 -11.93 5.61
C SER A 78 -21.93 -12.41 5.85
N GLY A 79 -22.74 -12.53 4.80
CA GLY A 79 -24.18 -12.82 4.95
C GLY A 79 -24.93 -11.66 5.60
N ARG A 80 -24.46 -10.44 5.40
CA ARG A 80 -25.09 -9.20 5.87
C ARG A 80 -25.34 -8.27 4.70
N LEU A 81 -26.47 -7.58 4.75
CA LEU A 81 -26.85 -6.54 3.80
C LEU A 81 -27.47 -5.38 4.55
N SER A 82 -27.14 -4.16 4.12
CA SER A 82 -27.77 -2.94 4.62
C SER A 82 -28.41 -2.19 3.46
N VAL A 83 -29.36 -1.31 3.79
CA VAL A 83 -29.89 -0.29 2.89
C VAL A 83 -29.67 1.04 3.58
N VAL A 84 -29.03 1.99 2.91
CA VAL A 84 -28.54 3.23 3.51
C VAL A 84 -28.91 4.41 2.64
N GLY A 85 -29.57 5.42 3.19
CA GLY A 85 -29.80 6.68 2.48
C GLY A 85 -28.48 7.45 2.34
N LEU A 86 -28.19 7.98 1.15
CA LEU A 86 -26.89 8.60 0.84
C LEU A 86 -26.45 9.66 1.88
N MET A 87 -27.37 10.55 2.26
CA MET A 87 -27.18 11.55 3.33
C MET A 87 -28.17 11.37 4.49
N GLY A 88 -29.13 10.46 4.35
CA GLY A 88 -30.17 10.19 5.35
C GLY A 88 -29.73 9.24 6.47
N GLY A 89 -28.57 8.61 6.32
CA GLY A 89 -28.04 7.66 7.28
C GLY A 89 -28.75 6.30 7.21
N VAL A 90 -28.59 5.55 8.30
CA VAL A 90 -29.07 4.18 8.43
C VAL A 90 -30.42 4.14 9.16
N ALA A 91 -31.32 3.28 8.70
CA ALA A 91 -32.48 2.87 9.48
C ALA A 91 -32.17 1.52 10.13
N GLU A 92 -32.38 1.37 11.44
CA GLU A 92 -32.03 0.17 12.20
C GLU A 92 -32.62 -1.11 11.60
N ALA A 93 -33.89 -1.07 11.19
CA ALA A 93 -34.59 -2.20 10.55
C ALA A 93 -34.03 -2.60 9.17
N LEU A 94 -33.17 -1.77 8.57
CA LEU A 94 -32.58 -1.95 7.26
C LEU A 94 -31.05 -2.05 7.32
N THR A 95 -30.48 -2.22 8.52
CA THR A 95 -29.04 -2.33 8.75
C THR A 95 -28.71 -3.75 9.21
N ASP A 96 -27.62 -4.32 8.68
CA ASP A 96 -27.11 -5.65 9.02
C ASP A 96 -28.17 -6.77 8.91
N VAL A 97 -29.06 -6.65 7.92
CA VAL A 97 -30.07 -7.65 7.59
C VAL A 97 -29.35 -8.95 7.23
N ALA A 98 -29.71 -10.05 7.91
CA ALA A 98 -29.13 -11.36 7.65
C ALA A 98 -29.58 -11.87 6.28
N VAL A 99 -28.63 -12.14 5.39
CA VAL A 99 -28.85 -12.67 4.03
C VAL A 99 -27.98 -13.91 3.82
N PRO A 100 -28.25 -14.74 2.80
CA PRO A 100 -27.38 -15.87 2.48
C PRO A 100 -25.94 -15.42 2.23
N ARG A 101 -24.96 -16.20 2.71
CA ARG A 101 -23.55 -16.02 2.37
C ARG A 101 -23.30 -16.48 0.94
N GLY A 102 -22.38 -15.81 0.25
CA GLY A 102 -22.01 -16.14 -1.13
C GLY A 102 -22.62 -15.17 -2.13
N LEU A 103 -23.00 -15.67 -3.32
CA LEU A 103 -23.75 -14.84 -4.27
C LEU A 103 -25.21 -14.76 -3.84
N ILE A 104 -25.73 -13.54 -3.87
CA ILE A 104 -27.13 -13.23 -3.66
C ILE A 104 -27.68 -12.50 -4.89
N ARG A 105 -28.94 -12.75 -5.20
CA ARG A 105 -29.70 -11.90 -6.12
C ARG A 105 -30.46 -10.89 -5.31
N VAL A 106 -30.37 -9.61 -5.69
CA VAL A 106 -31.18 -8.53 -5.14
C VAL A 106 -32.11 -8.06 -6.26
N ARG A 107 -33.42 -8.19 -6.05
CA ARG A 107 -34.45 -7.64 -6.92
C ARG A 107 -35.14 -6.49 -6.20
N VAL A 108 -35.03 -5.30 -6.77
CA VAL A 108 -35.68 -4.09 -6.28
C VAL A 108 -37.01 -3.94 -6.99
N HIS A 109 -38.07 -3.82 -6.21
CA HIS A 109 -39.40 -3.42 -6.65
C HIS A 109 -39.66 -2.00 -6.18
N ALA A 110 -40.23 -1.16 -7.04
CA ALA A 110 -40.61 0.19 -6.66
C ALA A 110 -41.99 0.56 -7.22
N ARG A 111 -42.76 1.30 -6.42
CA ARG A 111 -44.08 1.83 -6.78
C ARG A 111 -44.30 3.22 -6.19
N ASP A 112 -45.29 3.92 -6.73
CA ASP A 112 -45.61 5.30 -6.40
C ASP A 112 -44.41 6.25 -6.68
N ARG A 113 -43.69 5.96 -7.78
CA ARG A 113 -42.44 6.63 -8.18
C ARG A 113 -42.68 7.97 -8.90
N LEU A 114 -43.40 8.87 -8.25
CA LEU A 114 -43.71 10.18 -8.83
C LEU A 114 -42.52 11.15 -8.70
N ASP A 115 -42.22 11.87 -9.78
CA ASP A 115 -41.26 12.99 -9.75
C ASP A 115 -41.75 14.07 -8.77
N GLU A 116 -40.80 14.68 -8.04
CA GLU A 116 -41.10 15.69 -7.02
C GLU A 116 -41.89 16.89 -7.57
N THR A 117 -41.76 17.19 -8.87
CA THR A 117 -42.49 18.29 -9.51
C THR A 117 -43.97 18.00 -9.75
N VAL A 118 -44.37 16.72 -9.78
CA VAL A 118 -45.77 16.31 -10.01
C VAL A 118 -46.44 15.78 -8.73
N ARG A 119 -45.65 15.44 -7.71
CA ARG A 119 -46.11 14.88 -6.45
C ARG A 119 -46.87 15.91 -5.59
N THR A 120 -47.95 15.47 -4.97
CA THR A 120 -48.82 16.23 -4.06
C THR A 120 -48.87 15.60 -2.67
N ASP A 121 -49.44 16.32 -1.70
CA ASP A 121 -49.61 15.82 -0.33
C ASP A 121 -50.60 14.64 -0.22
N ASP A 122 -51.45 14.46 -1.23
CA ASP A 122 -52.44 13.37 -1.30
C ASP A 122 -51.84 12.07 -1.87
N ASP A 123 -50.64 12.12 -2.44
CA ASP A 123 -49.99 10.96 -3.05
C ASP A 123 -49.35 10.03 -2.00
N PRO A 124 -49.50 8.70 -2.13
CA PRO A 124 -48.90 7.73 -1.20
C PRO A 124 -47.37 7.81 -1.23
N PRO A 125 -46.66 7.60 -0.10
CA PRO A 125 -45.20 7.61 -0.06
C PRO A 125 -44.60 6.63 -1.08
N GLU A 126 -43.54 7.03 -1.79
CA GLU A 126 -42.82 6.12 -2.69
C GLU A 126 -42.32 4.90 -1.92
N GLN A 127 -42.52 3.71 -2.49
CA GLN A 127 -42.25 2.45 -1.80
C GLN A 127 -41.24 1.58 -2.55
N HIS A 128 -40.27 1.04 -1.81
CA HIS A 128 -39.24 0.15 -2.31
C HIS A 128 -39.26 -1.17 -1.53
N GLU A 129 -39.29 -2.28 -2.24
CA GLU A 129 -39.15 -3.61 -1.65
C GLU A 129 -38.00 -4.37 -2.31
N LEU A 130 -37.01 -4.77 -1.50
CA LEU A 130 -35.84 -5.52 -1.94
C LEU A 130 -36.05 -6.99 -1.61
N HIS A 131 -36.14 -7.84 -2.63
CA HIS A 131 -36.19 -9.30 -2.48
C HIS A 131 -34.77 -9.85 -2.64
N VAL A 132 -34.32 -10.62 -1.65
CA VAL A 132 -32.96 -11.15 -1.60
C VAL A 132 -32.99 -12.66 -1.45
N TRP A 133 -32.29 -13.40 -2.31
CA TRP A 133 -32.16 -14.86 -2.22
C TRP A 133 -30.78 -15.34 -2.69
N ALA A 134 -30.41 -16.56 -2.32
CA ALA A 134 -29.14 -17.16 -2.70
C ALA A 134 -29.13 -17.58 -4.18
N VAL A 135 -27.99 -17.43 -4.85
CA VAL A 135 -27.77 -17.97 -6.20
C VAL A 135 -26.40 -18.62 -6.31
N ALA A 136 -26.25 -19.57 -7.23
CA ALA A 136 -24.96 -20.18 -7.56
C ALA A 136 -24.27 -19.52 -8.77
N GLU A 137 -24.98 -18.62 -9.44
CA GLU A 137 -24.61 -18.07 -10.75
C GLU A 137 -24.69 -16.56 -10.74
N GLU A 138 -23.60 -15.92 -11.16
CA GLU A 138 -23.57 -14.50 -11.49
C GLU A 138 -24.07 -14.33 -12.91
N THR A 139 -25.14 -13.55 -13.06
CA THR A 139 -25.67 -13.12 -14.37
C THR A 139 -25.73 -11.60 -14.39
N PRO A 140 -25.77 -10.98 -15.59
CA PRO A 140 -25.93 -9.55 -15.74
C PRO A 140 -27.12 -9.02 -14.95
N TRP A 141 -27.05 -7.73 -14.63
CA TRP A 141 -28.22 -7.00 -14.16
C TRP A 141 -29.32 -7.03 -15.23
N ARG A 142 -30.57 -6.93 -14.81
CA ARG A 142 -31.72 -7.02 -15.70
C ARG A 142 -32.85 -6.10 -15.24
N THR A 143 -33.41 -5.34 -16.18
CA THR A 143 -34.73 -4.74 -16.03
C THR A 143 -35.80 -5.82 -16.22
N VAL A 144 -36.55 -6.09 -15.17
CA VAL A 144 -37.67 -7.05 -15.18
C VAL A 144 -38.96 -6.35 -15.59
N GLN A 145 -39.16 -5.12 -15.08
CA GLN A 145 -40.25 -4.24 -15.47
C GLN A 145 -39.71 -2.82 -15.62
N VAL A 146 -39.92 -2.24 -16.80
CA VAL A 146 -39.42 -0.90 -17.16
C VAL A 146 -40.25 0.16 -16.45
N ASP A 147 -39.54 1.13 -15.86
CA ASP A 147 -40.14 2.34 -15.35
C ASP A 147 -40.77 3.16 -16.50
N PRO A 148 -42.08 3.43 -16.50
CA PRO A 148 -42.72 4.21 -17.55
C PRO A 148 -42.18 5.64 -17.66
N GLU A 149 -41.65 6.22 -16.57
CA GLU A 149 -41.05 7.56 -16.54
C GLU A 149 -39.51 7.54 -16.57
N GLY A 150 -38.94 6.35 -16.80
CA GLY A 150 -37.50 6.12 -16.78
C GLY A 150 -36.74 6.95 -17.83
N ARG A 151 -35.56 7.43 -17.46
CA ARG A 151 -34.61 8.10 -18.33
C ARG A 151 -33.55 7.10 -18.80
N ASN A 152 -33.38 6.94 -20.11
CA ASN A 152 -32.30 6.10 -20.59
C ASN A 152 -30.91 6.67 -20.18
N ARG A 153 -30.25 6.02 -19.22
CA ARG A 153 -28.92 6.41 -18.72
C ARG A 153 -27.85 5.85 -19.66
N ASP A 154 -26.91 6.70 -20.05
CA ASP A 154 -25.77 6.31 -20.88
C ASP A 154 -24.92 5.24 -20.17
N GLN A 155 -24.92 4.02 -20.72
CA GLN A 155 -24.16 2.89 -20.21
C GLN A 155 -22.71 2.97 -20.70
N LYS A 156 -21.75 2.58 -19.86
CA LYS A 156 -20.32 2.66 -20.19
C LYS A 156 -19.62 1.30 -20.03
N PRO A 157 -19.96 0.29 -20.85
CA PRO A 157 -19.47 -1.08 -20.69
C PRO A 157 -17.94 -1.17 -20.77
N ALA A 158 -17.30 -0.40 -21.66
CA ALA A 158 -15.83 -0.36 -21.73
C ALA A 158 -15.18 0.18 -20.44
N LYS A 159 -15.78 1.20 -19.80
CA LYS A 159 -15.31 1.71 -18.50
C LYS A 159 -15.61 0.74 -17.35
N ALA A 160 -16.71 0.00 -17.43
CA ALA A 160 -17.03 -1.03 -16.46
C ALA A 160 -16.01 -2.20 -16.53
N ALA A 161 -15.65 -2.65 -17.73
CA ALA A 161 -14.63 -3.67 -17.94
C ALA A 161 -13.22 -3.18 -17.57
N GLU A 162 -12.88 -1.92 -17.87
CA GLU A 162 -11.66 -1.28 -17.38
C GLU A 162 -11.59 -1.32 -15.84
N TRP A 163 -12.64 -0.87 -15.16
CA TRP A 163 -12.71 -0.92 -13.70
C TRP A 163 -12.59 -2.37 -13.18
N ALA A 164 -13.24 -3.33 -13.84
CA ALA A 164 -13.23 -4.73 -13.44
C ALA A 164 -11.83 -5.34 -13.50
N MET A 165 -11.11 -5.14 -14.61
CA MET A 165 -9.73 -5.61 -14.74
C MET A 165 -8.81 -4.95 -13.70
N LEU A 166 -8.92 -3.63 -13.53
CA LEU A 166 -8.15 -2.88 -12.53
C LEU A 166 -8.50 -3.23 -11.07
N SER A 167 -9.61 -3.92 -10.85
CA SER A 167 -10.06 -4.40 -9.54
C SER A 167 -9.52 -5.79 -9.24
N LEU A 168 -9.34 -6.62 -10.26
CA LEU A 168 -8.73 -7.95 -10.15
C LEU A 168 -7.20 -7.90 -10.06
N VAL A 169 -6.56 -6.98 -10.78
CA VAL A 169 -5.09 -6.84 -10.76
C VAL A 169 -4.66 -6.01 -9.54
N PRO A 170 -3.92 -6.60 -8.58
CA PRO A 170 -3.49 -5.91 -7.37
C PRO A 170 -2.61 -4.71 -7.73
N ARG A 171 -2.87 -3.53 -7.16
CA ARG A 171 -2.10 -2.32 -7.52
C ARG A 171 -0.84 -2.17 -6.66
N PRO A 172 0.32 -1.83 -7.24
CA PRO A 172 1.54 -1.55 -6.48
C PRO A 172 1.56 -0.16 -5.81
N SER A 173 0.53 0.68 -6.02
CA SER A 173 0.41 1.98 -5.33
C SER A 173 -0.18 1.81 -3.93
N ASN A 174 0.17 2.68 -2.96
CA ASN A 174 -0.43 2.73 -1.62
C ASN A 174 -1.97 2.92 -1.59
N ARG A 175 -2.65 3.02 -2.74
CA ARG A 175 -4.09 2.76 -2.85
C ARG A 175 -4.30 1.26 -2.89
N SER A 176 -4.89 0.72 -1.83
CA SER A 176 -5.45 -0.63 -1.78
C SER A 176 -6.11 -0.99 -3.11
N ALA A 177 -5.91 -2.23 -3.59
CA ALA A 177 -6.76 -2.77 -4.65
C ALA A 177 -8.23 -2.51 -4.27
N ILE A 178 -9.09 -2.22 -5.25
CA ILE A 178 -10.52 -1.98 -4.99
C ILE A 178 -11.13 -3.23 -4.33
N LEU A 179 -10.56 -4.41 -4.62
CA LEU A 179 -10.82 -5.70 -3.98
C LEU A 179 -9.64 -6.14 -3.09
N ALA A 180 -9.00 -5.23 -2.35
CA ALA A 180 -7.98 -5.63 -1.38
C ALA A 180 -8.52 -6.74 -0.48
N LEU A 181 -7.64 -7.65 -0.05
CA LEU A 181 -7.88 -8.55 1.08
C LEU A 181 -8.55 -7.71 2.16
N MET A 182 -9.84 -7.98 2.33
CA MET A 182 -10.73 -7.18 3.15
C MET A 182 -10.08 -7.06 4.53
N ALA A 183 -10.17 -5.90 5.18
CA ALA A 183 -9.86 -5.86 6.61
C ALA A 183 -10.60 -7.02 7.27
N PRO A 184 -9.96 -7.80 8.16
CA PRO A 184 -10.56 -9.03 8.69
C PRO A 184 -11.93 -8.67 9.25
N ASP A 185 -12.96 -9.13 8.54
CA ASP A 185 -14.33 -8.97 9.00
C ASP A 185 -14.44 -9.85 10.25
N PRO A 186 -14.93 -9.34 11.39
CA PRO A 186 -15.12 -10.16 12.60
C PRO A 186 -16.01 -11.40 12.37
N TYR A 187 -16.72 -11.46 11.24
CA TYR A 187 -17.54 -12.59 10.80
C TYR A 187 -16.93 -13.39 9.64
N GLN A 188 -15.67 -13.13 9.27
CA GLN A 188 -14.95 -13.86 8.24
C GLN A 188 -14.57 -15.26 8.73
N ASP A 189 -15.36 -16.24 8.33
CA ASP A 189 -14.93 -17.63 8.33
C ASP A 189 -14.19 -17.90 7.01
N ASP A 190 -12.88 -18.16 7.10
CA ASP A 190 -11.96 -18.47 5.99
C ASP A 190 -12.16 -19.91 5.43
N SER A 191 -13.33 -20.53 5.67
CA SER A 191 -13.73 -21.71 4.92
C SER A 191 -13.78 -21.33 3.42
N GLY A 192 -12.95 -22.00 2.62
CA GLY A 192 -12.51 -21.56 1.29
C GLY A 192 -13.57 -20.84 0.44
N PRO A 193 -13.18 -19.76 -0.27
CA PRO A 193 -14.11 -18.90 -0.99
C PRO A 193 -14.99 -19.70 -1.95
N SER A 194 -16.31 -19.58 -1.79
CA SER A 194 -17.29 -20.28 -2.64
C SER A 194 -16.95 -20.05 -4.12
N ARG A 195 -16.68 -21.15 -4.85
CA ARG A 195 -16.55 -21.13 -6.30
C ARG A 195 -17.94 -21.14 -6.94
N VAL A 196 -18.15 -20.29 -7.93
CA VAL A 196 -19.44 -20.01 -8.57
C VAL A 196 -19.28 -20.04 -10.09
N ALA A 197 -20.40 -19.86 -10.80
CA ALA A 197 -20.39 -19.70 -12.25
C ALA A 197 -20.73 -18.26 -12.66
N VAL A 198 -20.10 -17.78 -13.72
CA VAL A 198 -20.43 -16.51 -14.39
C VAL A 198 -21.07 -16.86 -15.74
N ILE A 199 -22.28 -16.37 -15.98
CA ILE A 199 -23.08 -16.74 -17.16
C ILE A 199 -23.33 -15.52 -18.03
N ARG A 200 -23.07 -15.64 -19.33
CA ARG A 200 -23.39 -14.62 -20.33
C ARG A 200 -24.14 -15.24 -21.49
N HIS A 201 -25.22 -14.58 -21.89
CA HIS A 201 -26.05 -15.00 -23.00
C HIS A 201 -26.03 -13.93 -24.10
N ARG A 202 -26.00 -14.35 -25.36
CA ARG A 202 -26.07 -13.49 -26.54
C ARG A 202 -27.02 -14.12 -27.57
N PRO A 203 -27.84 -13.33 -28.27
CA PRO A 203 -28.81 -13.87 -29.24
C PRO A 203 -28.14 -14.49 -30.47
N THR A 204 -26.90 -14.10 -30.76
CA THR A 204 -26.11 -14.61 -31.90
C THR A 204 -24.79 -15.19 -31.41
N PRO A 205 -24.24 -16.22 -32.08
CA PRO A 205 -22.89 -16.72 -31.81
C PRO A 205 -21.86 -15.59 -31.88
N VAL A 206 -20.97 -15.55 -30.88
CA VAL A 206 -19.88 -14.59 -30.77
C VAL A 206 -18.56 -15.35 -30.75
N GLN A 207 -17.55 -14.82 -31.43
CA GLN A 207 -16.21 -15.38 -31.35
C GLN A 207 -15.60 -15.05 -29.98
N VAL A 208 -15.26 -16.08 -29.20
CA VAL A 208 -14.56 -15.93 -27.93
C VAL A 208 -13.07 -15.75 -28.22
N PRO A 209 -12.39 -14.76 -27.61
CA PRO A 209 -10.96 -14.59 -27.79
C PRO A 209 -10.19 -15.81 -27.28
N GLU A 210 -9.25 -16.28 -28.08
CA GLU A 210 -8.29 -17.33 -27.70
C GLU A 210 -6.90 -16.70 -27.59
N GLY A 211 -6.11 -17.16 -26.62
CA GLY A 211 -4.74 -16.69 -26.40
C GLY A 211 -4.59 -15.85 -25.12
N VAL A 212 -3.70 -14.86 -25.18
CA VAL A 212 -3.25 -14.12 -24.01
C VAL A 212 -3.95 -12.75 -23.95
N LEU A 213 -4.66 -12.49 -22.85
CA LEU A 213 -5.24 -11.17 -22.57
C LEU A 213 -4.28 -10.39 -21.65
N PRO A 214 -3.88 -9.16 -22.03
CA PRO A 214 -2.96 -8.37 -21.23
C PRO A 214 -3.64 -7.85 -19.96
N ALA A 215 -2.97 -7.96 -18.80
CA ALA A 215 -3.45 -7.47 -17.52
C ALA A 215 -2.34 -6.77 -16.69
N GLY A 216 -1.44 -6.04 -17.37
CA GLY A 216 -0.35 -5.29 -16.74
C GLY A 216 0.88 -6.18 -16.54
N ASP A 217 1.30 -6.39 -15.29
CA ASP A 217 2.34 -7.38 -14.95
C ASP A 217 1.83 -8.82 -14.97
N LEU A 218 0.52 -8.98 -15.12
CA LEU A 218 -0.14 -10.27 -15.23
C LEU A 218 -0.75 -10.43 -16.61
N GLU A 219 -1.12 -11.65 -16.92
CA GLU A 219 -1.84 -12.01 -18.12
C GLU A 219 -2.88 -13.08 -17.81
N ILE A 220 -3.93 -13.13 -18.63
CA ILE A 220 -4.92 -14.21 -18.61
C ILE A 220 -4.65 -15.08 -19.83
N ARG A 221 -4.50 -16.38 -19.63
CA ARG A 221 -4.40 -17.36 -20.70
C ARG A 221 -5.74 -18.05 -20.89
N LEU A 222 -6.28 -17.89 -22.10
CA LEU A 222 -7.48 -18.58 -22.58
C LEU A 222 -7.05 -19.66 -23.57
N GLU A 223 -6.97 -20.89 -23.08
CA GLU A 223 -6.50 -22.04 -23.86
C GLU A 223 -7.68 -22.93 -24.24
N ARG A 224 -7.83 -23.20 -25.54
CA ARG A 224 -8.89 -24.08 -26.02
C ARG A 224 -8.56 -25.54 -25.72
N VAL A 225 -9.47 -26.23 -25.03
CA VAL A 225 -9.39 -27.67 -24.77
C VAL A 225 -10.09 -28.46 -25.87
N ASP A 226 -11.29 -28.01 -26.26
CA ASP A 226 -12.08 -28.60 -27.35
C ASP A 226 -12.98 -27.53 -28.02
N SER A 227 -13.95 -27.94 -28.86
CA SER A 227 -14.82 -27.01 -29.58
C SER A 227 -15.70 -26.15 -28.67
N GLU A 228 -16.00 -26.62 -27.46
CA GLU A 228 -16.93 -25.99 -26.53
C GLU A 228 -16.27 -25.56 -25.21
N THR A 229 -15.03 -25.98 -24.95
CA THR A 229 -14.37 -25.78 -23.66
C THR A 229 -13.05 -25.03 -23.80
N LEU A 230 -12.86 -24.00 -22.98
CA LEU A 230 -11.59 -23.31 -22.76
C LEU A 230 -11.19 -23.36 -21.29
N THR A 231 -9.90 -23.29 -21.02
CA THR A 231 -9.33 -23.06 -19.70
C THR A 231 -8.99 -21.59 -19.53
N TRP A 232 -9.39 -21.01 -18.39
CA TRP A 232 -9.01 -19.67 -17.96
C TRP A 232 -7.97 -19.79 -16.85
N SER A 233 -6.80 -19.19 -17.03
CA SER A 233 -5.76 -19.17 -15.98
C SER A 233 -5.05 -17.83 -15.93
N TRP A 234 -4.60 -17.45 -14.73
CA TRP A 234 -3.75 -16.28 -14.53
C TRP A 234 -2.28 -16.68 -14.58
N ALA A 235 -1.44 -15.84 -15.16
CA ALA A 235 0.01 -15.98 -15.15
C ALA A 235 0.68 -14.61 -14.97
N THR A 236 1.96 -14.62 -14.60
CA THR A 236 2.82 -13.43 -14.69
C THR A 236 3.15 -13.16 -16.15
N ALA A 237 3.08 -11.90 -16.57
CA ALA A 237 3.50 -11.50 -17.91
C ALA A 237 5.02 -11.63 -18.07
N ASP A 238 5.47 -11.98 -19.27
CA ASP A 238 6.90 -12.08 -19.60
C ASP A 238 7.62 -10.73 -19.49
N GLU A 239 6.91 -9.64 -19.80
CA GLU A 239 7.40 -8.26 -19.75
C GLU A 239 6.57 -7.43 -18.76
N PRO A 240 6.87 -7.47 -17.45
CA PRO A 240 6.17 -6.65 -16.47
C PRO A 240 6.45 -5.16 -16.70
N ILE A 241 5.44 -4.33 -16.51
CA ILE A 241 5.47 -2.89 -16.80
C ILE A 241 5.68 -2.05 -15.54
N PHE A 242 5.37 -2.56 -14.35
CA PHE A 242 5.54 -1.81 -13.11
C PHE A 242 6.97 -1.95 -12.55
N PRO A 243 7.50 -0.93 -11.86
CA PRO A 243 8.86 -0.95 -11.31
C PRO A 243 9.08 -2.00 -10.21
N ARG A 244 8.00 -2.52 -9.64
CA ARG A 244 7.98 -3.68 -8.74
C ARG A 244 6.93 -4.65 -9.29
N PRO A 245 7.36 -5.68 -10.06
CA PRO A 245 6.44 -6.60 -10.71
C PRO A 245 5.49 -7.29 -9.72
N LEU A 246 4.22 -7.41 -10.10
CA LEU A 246 3.25 -8.22 -9.38
C LEU A 246 3.57 -9.70 -9.54
N THR A 247 3.54 -10.42 -8.42
CA THR A 247 3.79 -11.88 -8.39
C THR A 247 2.63 -12.66 -7.80
N THR A 248 1.67 -11.98 -7.17
CA THR A 248 0.46 -12.60 -6.61
C THR A 248 -0.62 -12.65 -7.67
N LEU A 249 -1.07 -13.86 -8.00
CA LEU A 249 -2.17 -14.08 -8.93
C LEU A 249 -3.52 -13.78 -8.26
N PRO A 250 -4.52 -13.26 -8.99
CA PRO A 250 -5.87 -13.10 -8.46
C PRO A 250 -6.50 -14.45 -8.06
N ASP A 251 -6.34 -15.47 -8.90
CA ASP A 251 -6.70 -16.87 -8.65
C ASP A 251 -5.55 -17.73 -9.17
N ASP A 252 -5.03 -18.61 -8.34
CA ASP A 252 -3.95 -19.54 -8.66
C ASP A 252 -4.48 -20.88 -9.20
N GLU A 253 -5.78 -21.14 -9.06
CA GLU A 253 -6.42 -22.30 -9.66
C GLU A 253 -7.06 -21.94 -11.02
N PRO A 254 -6.83 -22.75 -12.07
CA PRO A 254 -7.48 -22.54 -13.35
C PRO A 254 -8.98 -22.82 -13.29
N SER A 255 -9.76 -22.05 -14.03
CA SER A 255 -11.21 -22.16 -14.16
C SER A 255 -11.61 -22.61 -15.58
N THR A 256 -12.85 -23.05 -15.74
CA THR A 256 -13.34 -23.64 -17.00
C THR A 256 -14.37 -22.72 -17.66
N VAL A 257 -14.24 -22.47 -18.96
CA VAL A 257 -15.19 -21.68 -19.76
C VAL A 257 -15.85 -22.62 -20.76
N ARG A 258 -17.15 -22.83 -20.61
CA ARG A 258 -17.98 -23.63 -21.52
C ARG A 258 -18.80 -22.73 -22.43
N LEU A 259 -18.83 -23.06 -23.71
CA LEU A 259 -19.54 -22.36 -24.76
C LEU A 259 -20.61 -23.30 -25.32
N THR A 260 -21.87 -22.89 -25.23
CA THR A 260 -23.00 -23.68 -25.74
C THR A 260 -23.79 -22.82 -26.71
N SER A 261 -24.03 -23.35 -27.91
CA SER A 261 -24.91 -22.73 -28.91
C SER A 261 -26.21 -23.51 -28.99
N GLY A 262 -27.33 -22.80 -28.97
CA GLY A 262 -28.68 -23.37 -29.02
C GLY A 262 -29.63 -22.52 -29.86
N PRO A 263 -30.90 -22.95 -29.99
CA PRO A 263 -31.91 -22.20 -30.74
C PRO A 263 -32.17 -20.80 -30.17
N ASP A 264 -31.96 -20.63 -28.85
CA ASP A 264 -32.15 -19.36 -28.14
C ASP A 264 -30.91 -18.46 -28.19
N GLY A 265 -29.81 -18.91 -28.80
CA GLY A 265 -28.58 -18.13 -28.95
C GLY A 265 -27.35 -18.83 -28.38
N PHE A 266 -26.38 -18.03 -27.97
CA PHE A 266 -25.07 -18.44 -27.48
C PHE A 266 -24.96 -18.18 -25.98
N THR A 267 -24.48 -19.17 -25.23
CA THR A 267 -24.26 -19.08 -23.79
C THR A 267 -22.81 -19.38 -23.46
N LEU A 268 -22.16 -18.44 -22.77
CA LEU A 268 -20.87 -18.62 -22.12
C LEU A 268 -21.09 -18.88 -20.63
N ARG A 269 -20.48 -19.94 -20.11
CA ARG A 269 -20.49 -20.32 -18.70
C ARG A 269 -19.06 -20.47 -18.20
N HIS A 270 -18.62 -19.56 -17.35
CA HIS A 270 -17.30 -19.60 -16.72
C HIS A 270 -17.43 -20.16 -15.29
N GLU A 271 -17.04 -21.41 -15.10
CA GLU A 271 -17.17 -22.23 -13.90
C GLU A 271 -15.90 -22.23 -13.06
N GLY A 272 -16.07 -22.41 -11.74
CA GLY A 272 -14.94 -22.46 -10.82
C GLY A 272 -14.40 -21.07 -10.50
N VAL A 273 -15.20 -20.02 -10.64
CA VAL A 273 -14.78 -18.64 -10.38
C VAL A 273 -14.89 -18.35 -8.89
N LEU A 274 -13.89 -17.72 -8.29
CA LEU A 274 -14.02 -17.19 -6.93
C LEU A 274 -15.20 -16.20 -6.84
N GLY A 275 -16.12 -16.39 -5.89
CA GLY A 275 -17.33 -15.58 -5.78
C GLY A 275 -17.08 -14.06 -5.74
N ARG A 276 -16.02 -13.63 -5.05
CA ARG A 276 -15.59 -12.22 -5.01
C ARG A 276 -15.15 -11.65 -6.38
N HIS A 277 -14.76 -12.50 -7.34
CA HIS A 277 -14.33 -12.11 -8.68
C HIS A 277 -15.44 -12.25 -9.73
N ALA A 278 -16.53 -12.96 -9.41
CA ALA A 278 -17.57 -13.31 -10.36
C ALA A 278 -18.13 -12.09 -11.09
N PHE A 279 -18.47 -11.04 -10.35
CA PHE A 279 -18.96 -9.78 -10.92
C PHE A 279 -17.95 -9.16 -11.89
N ALA A 280 -16.69 -8.97 -11.48
CA ALA A 280 -15.67 -8.34 -12.31
C ALA A 280 -15.40 -9.17 -13.59
N LEU A 281 -15.29 -10.49 -13.47
CA LEU A 281 -15.13 -11.39 -14.61
C LEU A 281 -16.34 -11.35 -15.55
N GLY A 282 -17.54 -11.20 -15.00
CA GLY A 282 -18.74 -10.99 -15.78
C GLY A 282 -18.68 -9.75 -16.67
N LEU A 283 -18.16 -8.63 -16.15
CA LEU A 283 -18.01 -7.39 -16.93
C LEU A 283 -16.92 -7.46 -17.99
N ILE A 284 -15.84 -8.16 -17.67
CA ILE A 284 -14.78 -8.46 -18.64
C ILE A 284 -15.39 -9.30 -19.77
N TRP A 285 -16.16 -10.33 -19.46
CA TRP A 285 -16.83 -11.14 -20.46
C TRP A 285 -17.83 -10.36 -21.30
N ASP A 286 -18.67 -9.50 -20.69
CA ASP A 286 -19.58 -8.66 -21.46
C ASP A 286 -18.83 -7.82 -22.49
N HIS A 287 -17.71 -7.19 -22.10
CA HIS A 287 -16.91 -6.42 -23.05
C HIS A 287 -16.20 -7.27 -24.10
N LEU A 288 -15.60 -8.40 -23.71
CA LEU A 288 -14.88 -9.27 -24.66
C LEU A 288 -15.81 -9.88 -25.70
N LEU A 289 -17.07 -10.16 -25.33
CA LEU A 289 -18.09 -10.66 -26.25
C LEU A 289 -18.61 -9.55 -27.18
N ASP A 290 -18.79 -8.33 -26.67
CA ASP A 290 -19.37 -7.25 -27.46
C ASP A 290 -18.34 -6.47 -28.31
N ALA A 291 -17.06 -6.51 -27.94
CA ALA A 291 -15.96 -5.80 -28.59
C ALA A 291 -14.67 -6.64 -28.64
N PRO A 292 -14.65 -7.76 -29.40
CA PRO A 292 -13.48 -8.65 -29.45
C PRO A 292 -12.22 -7.93 -29.92
N GLY A 293 -11.11 -8.16 -29.23
CA GLY A 293 -9.80 -7.55 -29.51
C GLY A 293 -9.59 -6.16 -28.90
N SER A 294 -10.62 -5.56 -28.29
CA SER A 294 -10.50 -4.33 -27.52
C SER A 294 -10.21 -4.64 -26.04
N HIS A 295 -9.21 -3.97 -25.48
CA HIS A 295 -8.78 -4.14 -24.08
C HIS A 295 -8.68 -2.78 -23.37
N PRO A 296 -9.80 -2.19 -22.94
CA PRO A 296 -9.90 -0.80 -22.49
C PRO A 296 -9.07 -0.50 -21.24
N TRP A 297 -8.70 -1.52 -20.47
CA TRP A 297 -7.81 -1.40 -19.31
C TRP A 297 -6.32 -1.23 -19.66
N THR A 298 -5.90 -1.59 -20.87
CA THR A 298 -4.47 -1.67 -21.20
C THR A 298 -3.79 -0.31 -21.10
N GLU A 299 -4.41 0.73 -21.65
CA GLU A 299 -3.83 2.07 -21.62
C GLU A 299 -3.79 2.64 -20.20
N THR A 300 -4.86 2.48 -19.45
CA THR A 300 -4.91 2.89 -18.03
C THR A 300 -3.85 2.18 -17.19
N LEU A 301 -3.57 0.91 -17.44
CA LEU A 301 -2.48 0.17 -16.77
C LEU A 301 -1.10 0.73 -17.14
N ARG A 302 -0.86 1.08 -18.41
CA ARG A 302 0.39 1.72 -18.85
C ARG A 302 0.58 3.10 -18.23
N GLU A 303 -0.46 3.93 -18.19
CA GLU A 303 -0.42 5.24 -17.53
C GLU A 303 -0.09 5.12 -16.03
N GLN A 304 -0.70 4.13 -15.35
CA GLN A 304 -0.39 3.84 -13.95
C GLN A 304 1.05 3.37 -13.76
N ALA A 305 1.57 2.52 -14.65
CA ALA A 305 2.94 2.04 -14.62
C ALA A 305 3.96 3.16 -14.87
N ALA A 306 3.69 4.06 -15.81
CA ALA A 306 4.52 5.24 -16.06
C ALA A 306 4.57 6.18 -14.84
N THR A 307 3.42 6.42 -14.21
CA THR A 307 3.32 7.21 -12.98
C THR A 307 4.09 6.55 -11.83
N ALA A 308 3.95 5.23 -11.65
CA ALA A 308 4.68 4.49 -10.62
C ALA A 308 6.20 4.54 -10.85
N THR A 309 6.65 4.43 -12.10
CA THR A 309 8.06 4.55 -12.47
C THR A 309 8.62 5.93 -12.15
N ALA A 310 7.90 7.00 -12.51
CA ALA A 310 8.28 8.37 -12.20
C ALA A 310 8.39 8.61 -10.67
N LEU A 311 7.44 8.09 -9.89
CA LEU A 311 7.48 8.17 -8.42
C LEU A 311 8.65 7.37 -7.83
N ALA A 312 8.92 6.17 -8.34
CA ALA A 312 10.03 5.34 -7.90
C ALA A 312 11.39 5.99 -8.24
N GLU A 313 11.52 6.62 -9.40
CA GLU A 313 12.69 7.41 -9.77
C GLU A 313 12.89 8.61 -8.87
N SER A 314 11.83 9.41 -8.64
CA SER A 314 11.88 10.57 -7.75
C SER A 314 12.28 10.17 -6.33
N SER A 315 11.70 9.08 -5.82
CA SER A 315 12.05 8.52 -4.50
C SER A 315 13.50 8.06 -4.43
N ARG A 316 14.00 7.39 -5.47
CA ARG A 316 15.41 6.98 -5.58
C ARG A 316 16.34 8.18 -5.61
N ARG A 317 16.00 9.23 -6.37
CA ARG A 317 16.78 10.48 -6.44
C ARG A 317 16.81 11.19 -5.09
N LEU A 318 15.67 11.31 -4.42
CA LEU A 318 15.60 11.93 -3.09
C LEU A 318 16.36 11.12 -2.05
N GLN A 319 16.28 9.79 -2.10
CA GLN A 319 17.05 8.92 -1.22
C GLN A 319 18.55 9.04 -1.49
N ALA A 320 18.97 9.06 -2.76
CA ALA A 320 20.35 9.26 -3.15
C ALA A 320 20.88 10.64 -2.71
N GLN A 321 20.07 11.69 -2.85
CA GLN A 321 20.40 13.03 -2.39
C GLN A 321 20.54 13.08 -0.86
N ARG A 322 19.58 12.52 -0.11
CA ARG A 322 19.67 12.43 1.36
C ARG A 322 20.89 11.65 1.82
N LEU A 323 21.21 10.54 1.14
CA LEU A 323 22.43 9.78 1.41
C LEU A 323 23.67 10.62 1.10
N ALA A 324 23.70 11.34 -0.02
CA ALA A 324 24.81 12.21 -0.37
C ALA A 324 25.02 13.32 0.67
N GLU A 325 23.94 14.00 1.09
CA GLU A 325 23.97 15.00 2.16
C GLU A 325 24.48 14.41 3.49
N GLN A 326 24.04 13.21 3.87
CA GLN A 326 24.51 12.52 5.07
C GLN A 326 26.01 12.19 5.05
N TRP A 327 26.60 12.06 3.86
CA TRP A 327 28.01 11.74 3.67
C TRP A 327 28.86 12.93 3.23
N GLY A 328 28.30 14.15 3.24
CA GLY A 328 29.03 15.37 2.83
C GLY A 328 29.38 15.42 1.33
N GLY A 329 28.61 14.74 0.47
CA GLY A 329 28.86 14.68 -0.97
C GLY A 329 28.65 13.27 -1.55
N ALA A 330 29.56 12.79 -2.39
CA ALA A 330 29.46 11.45 -2.96
C ALA A 330 29.49 10.36 -1.86
N PRO A 331 28.71 9.26 -2.01
CA PRO A 331 28.70 8.19 -1.02
C PRO A 331 30.09 7.53 -0.91
N PRO A 332 30.53 7.14 0.30
CA PRO A 332 31.82 6.47 0.49
C PRO A 332 31.85 5.07 -0.10
N SER A 333 33.06 4.50 -0.08
CA SER A 333 33.31 3.09 -0.35
C SER A 333 32.35 2.20 0.46
N ASP A 334 31.98 1.03 -0.10
CA ASP A 334 31.11 0.07 0.58
C ASP A 334 31.72 -0.42 1.91
N ARG A 335 33.06 -0.41 2.02
CA ARG A 335 33.79 -0.73 3.25
C ARG A 335 33.41 0.25 4.37
N VAL A 336 33.50 1.55 4.12
CA VAL A 336 33.14 2.60 5.10
C VAL A 336 31.64 2.65 5.35
N ARG A 337 30.81 2.39 4.33
CA ARG A 337 29.34 2.41 4.47
C ARG A 337 28.79 1.35 5.42
N ARG A 338 29.49 0.21 5.55
CA ARG A 338 29.13 -0.92 6.41
C ARG A 338 29.63 -0.79 7.86
N LEU A 339 30.45 0.20 8.17
CA LEU A 339 30.99 0.37 9.53
C LEU A 339 29.90 0.85 10.49
N VAL A 340 29.83 0.23 11.66
CA VAL A 340 29.10 0.74 12.82
C VAL A 340 30.06 1.66 13.58
N SER A 341 30.25 2.88 13.08
CA SER A 341 31.21 3.86 13.60
C SER A 341 30.77 5.30 13.37
N GLN A 342 31.57 6.26 13.81
CA GLN A 342 31.38 7.71 13.59
C GLN A 342 31.71 8.17 12.17
N ALA A 343 31.81 7.25 11.19
CA ALA A 343 32.17 7.57 9.81
C ALA A 343 31.24 8.62 9.17
N ARG A 344 29.93 8.52 9.39
CA ARG A 344 28.97 9.53 8.88
C ARG A 344 29.17 10.88 9.54
N SER A 345 29.42 10.89 10.84
CA SER A 345 29.65 12.11 11.62
C SER A 345 30.95 12.79 11.20
N LEU A 346 32.02 12.01 10.96
CA LEU A 346 33.29 12.53 10.44
C LEU A 346 33.15 13.04 9.00
N ALA A 347 32.42 12.33 8.12
CA ALA A 347 32.19 12.76 6.74
C ALA A 347 31.49 14.12 6.65
N ARG A 348 30.59 14.43 7.60
CA ARG A 348 29.91 15.72 7.69
C ARG A 348 30.81 16.87 8.13
N ILE A 349 31.86 16.56 8.89
CA ILE A 349 32.84 17.54 9.38
C ILE A 349 33.95 17.74 8.34
N ASP A 350 34.55 16.65 7.89
CA ASP A 350 35.68 16.65 6.96
C ASP A 350 35.69 15.36 6.12
N ARG A 351 35.04 15.44 4.96
CA ARG A 351 34.96 14.32 4.01
C ARG A 351 36.33 13.91 3.45
N PRO A 352 37.18 14.83 2.97
CA PRO A 352 38.54 14.49 2.52
C PRO A 352 39.38 13.75 3.57
N LEU A 353 39.22 14.07 4.85
CA LEU A 353 39.95 13.40 5.93
C LEU A 353 39.48 11.95 6.11
N LEU A 354 38.17 11.70 6.09
CA LEU A 354 37.62 10.34 6.13
C LEU A 354 38.14 9.48 4.98
N ASP A 355 38.10 10.00 3.75
CA ASP A 355 38.57 9.28 2.56
C ASP A 355 40.07 8.97 2.64
N ARG A 356 40.86 9.89 3.22
CA ARG A 356 42.28 9.65 3.49
C ARG A 356 42.49 8.53 4.49
N ILE A 357 41.73 8.50 5.59
CA ILE A 357 41.83 7.44 6.61
C ILE A 357 41.46 6.07 6.00
N ASP A 358 40.43 5.98 5.16
CA ASP A 358 40.05 4.73 4.47
C ASP A 358 41.18 4.21 3.56
N ALA A 359 41.88 5.12 2.88
CA ALA A 359 42.99 4.79 1.98
C ALA A 359 44.28 4.34 2.70
N LEU A 360 44.42 4.58 4.00
CA LEU A 360 45.62 4.19 4.76
C LEU A 360 45.69 2.67 4.98
N PRO A 361 46.89 2.07 4.98
CA PRO A 361 47.09 0.70 5.47
C PRO A 361 46.69 0.57 6.96
N ALA A 362 46.29 -0.63 7.37
CA ALA A 362 45.83 -0.93 8.73
C ALA A 362 46.78 -0.42 9.84
N GLU A 363 48.09 -0.57 9.66
CA GLU A 363 49.10 -0.08 10.60
C GLU A 363 49.08 1.45 10.74
N ARG A 364 48.97 2.17 9.61
CA ARG A 364 48.86 3.63 9.61
C ARG A 364 47.53 4.10 10.20
N GLN A 365 46.45 3.32 10.04
CA GLN A 365 45.17 3.60 10.70
C GLN A 365 45.30 3.50 12.23
N ARG A 366 46.02 2.49 12.75
CA ARG A 366 46.31 2.41 14.20
C ARG A 366 47.12 3.60 14.70
N GLN A 367 48.17 3.97 13.98
CA GLN A 367 48.99 5.13 14.31
C GLN A 367 48.17 6.43 14.31
N ALA A 368 47.27 6.60 13.33
CA ALA A 368 46.32 7.71 13.27
C ALA A 368 45.41 7.76 14.50
N ALA A 369 44.87 6.61 14.90
CA ALA A 369 44.01 6.50 16.07
C ALA A 369 44.76 6.92 17.36
N CYS A 370 45.96 6.38 17.60
CA CYS A 370 46.77 6.73 18.77
C CYS A 370 47.18 8.21 18.76
N TRP A 371 47.54 8.76 17.60
CA TRP A 371 47.84 10.18 17.46
C TRP A 371 46.64 11.06 17.84
N ALA A 372 45.44 10.72 17.36
CA ALA A 372 44.22 11.46 17.66
C ALA A 372 43.83 11.36 19.15
N ALA A 373 43.89 10.16 19.72
CA ALA A 373 43.63 9.93 21.14
C ALA A 373 44.57 10.75 22.03
N ARG A 374 45.88 10.74 21.76
CA ARG A 374 46.86 11.55 22.50
C ARG A 374 46.54 13.05 22.42
N ARG A 375 46.18 13.56 21.23
CA ARG A 375 45.78 14.96 21.06
C ARG A 375 44.52 15.31 21.85
N ALA A 376 43.52 14.43 21.85
CA ALA A 376 42.31 14.59 22.64
C ALA A 376 42.59 14.61 24.15
N MET A 377 43.44 13.70 24.65
CA MET A 377 43.79 13.66 26.07
C MET A 377 44.59 14.89 26.50
N ARG A 378 45.46 15.40 25.63
CA ARG A 378 46.25 16.61 25.88
C ARG A 378 45.38 17.87 26.00
N VAL A 379 44.50 18.12 25.03
CA VAL A 379 43.70 19.36 25.02
C VAL A 379 42.75 19.45 26.22
N THR A 380 42.40 18.29 26.81
CA THR A 380 41.48 18.19 27.95
C THR A 380 42.17 18.05 29.30
N GLY A 381 43.51 17.96 29.33
CA GLY A 381 44.31 17.72 30.54
C GLY A 381 44.26 16.29 31.07
N LEU A 382 43.55 15.37 30.39
CA LEU A 382 43.40 13.98 30.83
C LEU A 382 44.73 13.19 30.79
N GLU A 383 45.73 13.65 30.02
CA GLU A 383 47.07 13.05 30.02
C GLU A 383 47.82 13.20 31.35
N GLN A 384 47.34 14.04 32.28
CA GLN A 384 47.93 14.23 33.61
C GLN A 384 47.30 13.31 34.67
N ILE A 385 46.22 12.60 34.34
CA ILE A 385 45.51 11.71 35.24
C ILE A 385 46.14 10.32 35.13
N GLY A 386 46.73 9.83 36.22
CA GLY A 386 47.62 8.65 36.20
C GLY A 386 47.04 7.43 35.48
N TRP A 387 45.80 7.04 35.80
CA TRP A 387 45.17 5.86 35.19
C TRP A 387 44.81 6.03 33.71
N ILE A 388 44.65 7.28 33.23
CA ILE A 388 44.43 7.59 31.81
C ILE A 388 45.77 7.66 31.07
N ALA A 389 46.78 8.25 31.70
CA ALA A 389 48.14 8.34 31.17
C ALA A 389 48.75 6.95 30.96
N ASP A 390 48.59 6.05 31.93
CA ASP A 390 49.04 4.67 31.83
C ASP A 390 48.34 3.92 30.68
N ALA A 391 47.02 4.07 30.57
CA ALA A 391 46.23 3.48 29.50
C ALA A 391 46.65 4.00 28.12
N LEU A 392 46.89 5.31 27.99
CA LEU A 392 47.38 5.91 26.74
C LEU A 392 48.77 5.38 26.38
N ALA A 393 49.69 5.27 27.35
CA ALA A 393 51.02 4.73 27.14
C ALA A 393 51.00 3.23 26.75
N ASP A 394 50.08 2.45 27.31
CA ASP A 394 49.86 1.06 26.92
C ASP A 394 49.38 0.95 25.47
N ALA A 395 48.38 1.74 25.08
CA ALA A 395 47.89 1.74 23.70
C ALA A 395 48.97 2.16 22.68
N GLU A 396 49.81 3.14 23.03
CA GLU A 396 50.92 3.60 22.18
C GLU A 396 52.04 2.58 22.03
N ALA A 397 52.26 1.77 23.07
CA ALA A 397 53.17 0.63 23.03
C ALA A 397 52.54 -0.63 22.41
N ASN A 398 51.33 -0.50 21.83
CA ASN A 398 50.55 -1.60 21.28
C ASN A 398 50.29 -2.73 22.29
N ARG A 399 50.16 -2.38 23.57
CA ARG A 399 49.73 -3.28 24.64
C ARG A 399 48.21 -3.19 24.80
N PRO A 400 47.54 -4.28 25.23
CA PRO A 400 46.12 -4.25 25.54
C PRO A 400 45.81 -3.21 26.61
N LEU A 401 44.74 -2.45 26.41
CA LEU A 401 44.23 -1.53 27.41
C LEU A 401 43.73 -2.30 28.65
N PRO A 402 43.73 -1.66 29.84
CA PRO A 402 43.22 -2.29 31.05
C PRO A 402 41.75 -2.74 30.89
N PRO A 403 41.32 -3.83 31.55
CA PRO A 403 39.95 -4.37 31.41
C PRO A 403 38.83 -3.34 31.61
N SER A 404 39.04 -2.33 32.46
CA SER A 404 38.09 -1.24 32.71
C SER A 404 37.76 -0.42 31.45
N PHE A 405 38.64 -0.39 30.45
CA PHE A 405 38.46 0.31 29.18
C PHE A 405 37.85 -0.57 28.08
N THR A 406 37.96 -1.89 28.20
CA THR A 406 37.49 -2.85 27.18
C THR A 406 36.14 -3.47 27.53
N GLU A 407 35.87 -3.72 28.80
CA GLU A 407 34.61 -4.32 29.25
C GLU A 407 33.44 -3.34 29.09
N HIS A 408 32.31 -3.86 28.63
CA HIS A 408 31.09 -3.06 28.41
C HIS A 408 31.34 -1.77 27.61
N ASN A 409 32.22 -1.83 26.60
CA ASN A 409 32.65 -0.68 25.79
C ASN A 409 33.25 0.48 26.61
N GLY A 410 34.00 0.16 27.68
CA GLY A 410 34.69 1.15 28.51
C GLY A 410 33.77 1.92 29.46
N ARG A 411 32.54 1.43 29.70
CA ARG A 411 31.57 2.07 30.58
C ARG A 411 32.12 2.33 31.98
N ALA A 412 32.82 1.35 32.56
CA ALA A 412 33.40 1.47 33.89
C ALA A 412 34.45 2.58 33.97
N ALA A 413 35.30 2.72 32.95
CA ALA A 413 36.29 3.79 32.89
C ALA A 413 35.64 5.16 32.62
N PHE A 414 34.53 5.21 31.87
CA PHE A 414 33.75 6.43 31.67
C PHE A 414 33.03 6.88 32.95
N ASP A 415 32.45 5.96 33.72
CA ASP A 415 31.82 6.29 35.00
C ASP A 415 32.87 6.76 36.04
N ARG A 416 34.07 6.18 36.00
CA ARG A 416 35.22 6.66 36.76
C ARG A 416 35.62 8.08 36.35
N LEU A 417 35.73 8.37 35.05
CA LEU A 417 36.04 9.71 34.54
C LEU A 417 35.10 10.78 35.11
N LEU A 418 33.80 10.49 35.19
CA LEU A 418 32.80 11.45 35.68
C LEU A 418 32.80 11.63 37.20
N SER A 419 33.35 10.68 37.95
CA SER A 419 33.30 10.66 39.42
C SER A 419 34.65 11.00 40.06
N ASP A 420 35.72 11.00 39.28
CA ASP A 420 37.09 11.22 39.75
C ASP A 420 37.33 12.72 40.00
N PRO A 421 37.62 13.13 41.26
CA PRO A 421 37.81 14.53 41.59
C PRO A 421 39.09 15.14 41.00
N GLU A 422 40.04 14.32 40.55
CA GLU A 422 41.25 14.80 39.88
C GLU A 422 40.98 15.19 38.42
N VAL A 423 39.87 14.74 37.82
CA VAL A 423 39.51 15.03 36.43
C VAL A 423 39.03 16.48 36.29
N PRO A 424 39.63 17.29 35.40
CA PRO A 424 39.16 18.65 35.14
C PRO A 424 37.73 18.64 34.60
N HIS A 425 36.92 19.63 34.99
CA HIS A 425 35.54 19.77 34.53
C HIS A 425 35.40 21.03 33.69
N THR A 426 35.82 20.96 32.44
CA THR A 426 35.78 22.09 31.49
C THR A 426 34.58 21.93 30.58
N THR A 427 33.70 22.93 30.52
CA THR A 427 32.61 22.95 29.54
C THR A 427 33.02 23.73 28.30
N VAL A 428 32.68 23.20 27.13
CA VAL A 428 32.95 23.83 25.84
C VAL A 428 31.68 23.88 24.99
N PRO A 429 31.53 24.88 24.11
CA PRO A 429 30.39 24.95 23.20
C PRO A 429 30.52 23.86 22.13
N LEU A 430 29.51 23.00 22.02
CA LEU A 430 29.41 22.05 20.92
C LEU A 430 28.72 22.71 19.72
N ARG A 431 29.50 23.02 18.68
CA ARG A 431 28.98 23.46 17.38
C ARG A 431 28.91 22.28 16.41
N LEU A 432 27.82 21.52 16.51
CA LEU A 432 27.45 20.59 15.42
C LEU A 432 26.70 21.39 14.37
N ASP A 433 27.11 21.28 13.10
CA ASP A 433 26.33 21.76 11.95
C ASP A 433 25.07 20.89 11.82
N LEU A 434 24.08 21.16 12.67
CA LEU A 434 22.76 20.54 12.71
C LEU A 434 21.81 21.33 11.83
N THR A 435 22.07 21.40 10.54
CA THR A 435 21.11 21.93 9.55
C THR A 435 19.81 21.10 9.45
N ALA A 436 19.69 19.98 10.19
CA ALA A 436 18.53 19.09 10.17
C ALA A 436 17.44 19.39 11.21
N PHE A 437 17.71 20.18 12.24
CA PHE A 437 16.71 20.61 13.23
C PHE A 437 16.81 22.12 13.34
N GLY A 438 15.92 22.87 12.69
CA GLY A 438 15.99 24.32 12.57
C GLY A 438 16.12 25.03 13.92
N THR A 439 17.37 25.27 14.35
CA THR A 439 17.89 26.25 15.31
C THR A 439 19.35 25.88 15.61
N HIS A 440 20.26 26.85 15.57
CA HIS A 440 21.65 26.66 15.99
C HIS A 440 21.69 26.52 17.53
N GLY A 441 21.40 25.31 18.03
CA GLY A 441 21.46 25.02 19.46
C GLY A 441 22.91 24.81 19.88
N VAL A 442 23.58 25.86 20.36
CA VAL A 442 24.84 25.68 21.10
C VAL A 442 24.48 24.93 22.38
N THR A 443 24.96 23.69 22.49
CA THR A 443 24.84 22.91 23.73
C THR A 443 26.21 22.93 24.40
N GLU A 444 26.26 23.24 25.69
CA GLU A 444 27.49 23.09 26.47
C GLU A 444 27.72 21.60 26.76
N ILE A 445 28.94 21.12 26.49
CA ILE A 445 29.33 19.74 26.79
C ILE A 445 30.56 19.72 27.67
N LEU A 446 30.68 18.70 28.52
CA LEU A 446 31.90 18.43 29.27
C LEU A 446 32.98 17.96 28.29
N GLN A 447 34.04 18.75 28.15
CA GLN A 447 35.11 18.55 27.17
C GLN A 447 35.81 17.21 27.36
N GLN A 448 36.04 16.81 28.61
CA GLN A 448 36.65 15.54 28.99
C GLN A 448 35.79 14.34 28.56
N ALA A 449 34.48 14.43 28.74
CA ALA A 449 33.54 13.40 28.28
C ALA A 449 33.47 13.29 26.75
N ALA A 450 33.76 14.38 26.02
CA ALA A 450 33.87 14.36 24.57
C ALA A 450 35.20 13.75 24.08
N ALA A 451 36.29 13.96 24.82
CA ALA A 451 37.62 13.47 24.47
C ALA A 451 37.81 11.98 24.79
N PHE A 452 37.29 11.53 25.94
CA PHE A 452 37.53 10.17 26.45
C PHE A 452 37.17 9.04 25.47
N PRO A 453 36.07 9.14 24.69
CA PRO A 453 35.77 8.14 23.68
C PRO A 453 36.88 7.92 22.64
N ALA A 454 37.74 8.92 22.37
CA ALA A 454 38.87 8.77 21.47
C ALA A 454 39.92 7.75 21.98
N LEU A 455 40.10 7.65 23.30
CA LEU A 455 40.97 6.65 23.93
C LEU A 455 40.30 5.27 23.92
N THR A 456 39.01 5.18 24.23
CA THR A 456 38.29 3.90 24.19
C THR A 456 38.18 3.34 22.77
N ALA A 457 38.16 4.18 21.74
CA ALA A 457 38.15 3.75 20.34
C ALA A 457 39.36 2.87 19.97
N LEU A 458 40.49 3.01 20.68
CA LEU A 458 41.68 2.20 20.47
C LEU A 458 41.46 0.71 20.79
N THR A 459 40.46 0.38 21.60
CA THR A 459 40.08 -1.00 21.93
C THR A 459 39.44 -1.76 20.77
N ASN A 460 38.97 -1.06 19.72
CA ASN A 460 38.29 -1.70 18.60
C ASN A 460 39.28 -2.51 17.77
N ASP A 461 39.00 -3.78 17.47
CA ASP A 461 39.89 -4.66 16.68
C ASP A 461 40.05 -4.22 15.22
N ALA A 462 39.08 -3.51 14.66
CA ALA A 462 39.13 -2.99 13.30
C ALA A 462 39.90 -1.66 13.24
N PRO A 463 41.11 -1.60 12.64
CA PRO A 463 41.96 -0.40 12.66
C PRO A 463 41.30 0.83 12.04
N LEU A 464 40.50 0.63 10.98
CA LEU A 464 39.74 1.69 10.33
C LEU A 464 38.68 2.31 11.24
N VAL A 465 37.97 1.48 12.03
CA VAL A 465 36.97 1.98 12.99
C VAL A 465 37.65 2.76 14.10
N ALA A 466 38.72 2.21 14.68
CA ALA A 466 39.51 2.87 15.71
C ALA A 466 40.02 4.26 15.25
N ALA A 467 40.54 4.35 14.02
CA ALA A 467 41.03 5.60 13.45
C ALA A 467 39.91 6.64 13.27
N ILE A 468 38.79 6.24 12.65
CA ILE A 468 37.65 7.14 12.39
C ILE A 468 37.07 7.66 13.71
N ASP A 469 36.83 6.78 14.68
CA ASP A 469 36.21 7.13 15.94
C ASP A 469 37.15 7.99 16.79
N ALA A 470 38.45 7.66 16.85
CA ALA A 470 39.42 8.47 17.57
C ALA A 470 39.57 9.88 16.99
N VAL A 471 39.66 9.99 15.65
CA VAL A 471 39.77 11.30 14.97
C VAL A 471 38.49 12.12 15.15
N TYR A 472 37.31 11.51 15.02
CA TYR A 472 36.04 12.21 15.23
C TYR A 472 35.93 12.75 16.66
N ASN A 473 36.12 11.90 17.67
CA ASN A 473 35.98 12.32 19.07
C ASN A 473 37.06 13.36 19.46
N ALA A 474 38.28 13.22 18.94
CA ALA A 474 39.31 14.24 19.11
C ALA A 474 38.89 15.59 18.48
N ALA A 475 38.30 15.59 17.29
CA ALA A 475 37.80 16.81 16.65
C ALA A 475 36.70 17.49 17.48
N ILE A 476 35.78 16.71 18.07
CA ILE A 476 34.74 17.25 18.96
C ILE A 476 35.34 17.85 20.24
N ALA A 477 36.33 17.19 20.85
CA ALA A 477 36.99 17.67 22.07
C ALA A 477 37.74 19.00 21.91
N HIS A 478 38.19 19.33 20.68
CA HIS A 478 38.87 20.58 20.39
C HIS A 478 37.90 21.77 20.23
N ALA A 479 36.58 21.54 20.14
CA ALA A 479 35.54 22.58 20.09
C ALA A 479 35.89 23.75 19.12
N ASP A 480 36.13 24.96 19.62
CA ASP A 480 36.46 26.14 18.81
C ASP A 480 37.81 25.99 18.05
N ASP A 481 38.73 25.15 18.53
CA ASP A 481 40.00 24.81 17.87
C ASP A 481 39.90 23.60 16.91
N ARG A 482 38.68 23.10 16.63
CA ARG A 482 38.45 21.93 15.77
C ARG A 482 39.09 22.05 14.40
N ASP A 483 38.97 23.18 13.73
CA ASP A 483 39.47 23.34 12.35
C ASP A 483 41.00 23.29 12.29
N ARG A 484 41.67 23.77 13.35
CA ARG A 484 43.11 23.63 13.52
C ARG A 484 43.49 22.16 13.74
N PHE A 485 42.76 21.44 14.58
CA PHE A 485 42.97 20.01 14.78
C PHE A 485 42.81 19.22 13.48
N LEU A 486 41.78 19.50 12.67
CA LEU A 486 41.55 18.84 11.38
C LEU A 486 42.68 19.12 10.38
N THR A 487 43.19 20.35 10.36
CA THR A 487 44.37 20.72 9.55
C THR A 487 45.61 19.93 9.97
N ASP A 488 45.86 19.82 11.27
CA ASP A 488 46.96 19.03 11.82
C ASP A 488 46.78 17.53 11.51
N ALA A 489 45.55 17.01 11.59
CA ALA A 489 45.22 15.63 11.24
C ALA A 489 45.51 15.35 9.77
N HIS A 490 45.13 16.27 8.88
CA HIS A 490 45.49 16.17 7.47
C HIS A 490 47.00 16.14 7.24
N ALA A 491 47.78 16.91 7.99
CA ALA A 491 49.23 16.92 7.87
C ALA A 491 49.88 15.63 8.43
N ALA A 492 49.38 15.12 9.56
CA ALA A 492 49.87 13.91 10.20
C ALA A 492 49.59 12.63 9.40
N LEU A 493 48.57 12.66 8.54
CA LEU A 493 48.11 11.52 7.73
C LEU A 493 48.56 11.57 6.26
N ARG A 494 49.41 12.53 5.87
CA ARG A 494 50.15 12.47 4.59
C ARG A 494 51.29 11.46 4.72
#